data_AF-A0A1B0BP42-F1
#
_entry.id   AF-A0A1B0BP42-F1
#
_cell.length_a   1.000
_cell.length_b   1.000
_cell.length_c   1.000
_cell.angle_alpha   90.00
_cell.angle_beta   90.00
_cell.angle_gamma   90.00
#
_symmetry.space_group_name_H-M   'P 1'
#
loop_
_entity.id
_entity.type
_entity.pdbx_description
1 polymer ?
#
loop_
_entity_poly.entity_id
_entity_poly.type
_entity_poly.pdbx_seq_one_letter_code
_entity_poly.pdbx_strand_id
1 'polypeptide(L)'
;MDLVLAGKTACPAYDHALSNLRNSDVFQKLNTRFGYLFNYLSKYTGRSMNSLEDVQRFNNILYIKGLYNKTLPEWTKKVYRRPALQFLSDSTFTIGTYNLARLKTGPLIKEILQRFTD
;
A
#
# COMPACT_ATOMS: atom_id res chain seq x y z
N MET A 1 -18.28 -8.97 12.80
CA MET A 1 -17.48 -7.75 12.51
C MET A 1 -16.60 -7.88 11.27
N ASP A 2 -16.22 -9.07 10.81
CA ASP A 2 -15.27 -9.25 9.69
C ASP A 2 -15.76 -8.70 8.33
N LEU A 3 -17.07 -8.81 8.07
CA LEU A 3 -17.67 -8.35 6.81
C LEU A 3 -17.66 -6.82 6.65
N VAL A 4 -17.87 -6.09 7.76
CA VAL A 4 -18.00 -4.61 7.74
C VAL A 4 -16.69 -3.94 8.12
N LEU A 5 -16.06 -4.36 9.23
CA LEU A 5 -14.86 -3.71 9.75
C LEU A 5 -13.63 -4.02 8.89
N ALA A 6 -13.43 -5.30 8.54
CA ALA A 6 -12.31 -5.70 7.68
C ALA A 6 -12.67 -5.61 6.18
N GLY A 7 -13.94 -5.38 5.84
CA GLY A 7 -14.40 -5.25 4.46
C GLY A 7 -14.11 -6.49 3.61
N LYS A 8 -14.25 -7.69 4.18
CA LYS A 8 -13.91 -8.97 3.51
C LYS A 8 -14.99 -9.49 2.56
N THR A 9 -16.14 -8.82 2.47
CA THR A 9 -17.19 -9.18 1.52
C THR A 9 -16.67 -9.05 0.09
N ALA A 10 -16.87 -10.09 -0.73
CA ALA A 10 -16.53 -10.05 -2.14
C ALA A 10 -17.23 -8.88 -2.84
N CYS A 11 -16.49 -8.09 -3.61
CA CYS A 11 -17.02 -6.90 -4.29
C CYS A 11 -16.42 -6.78 -5.69
N PRO A 12 -17.06 -7.39 -6.72
CA PRO A 12 -16.55 -7.35 -8.09
C PRO A 12 -16.33 -5.92 -8.63
N ALA A 13 -17.17 -4.97 -8.19
CA ALA A 13 -17.03 -3.56 -8.54
C ALA A 13 -15.73 -2.94 -7.97
N TYR A 14 -15.36 -3.31 -6.74
CA TYR A 14 -14.10 -2.86 -6.12
C TYR A 14 -12.91 -3.46 -6.87
N ASP A 15 -12.95 -4.76 -7.16
CA ASP A 15 -11.85 -5.45 -7.85
C ASP A 15 -11.61 -4.87 -9.25
N HIS A 16 -12.70 -4.62 -10.00
CA HIS A 16 -12.64 -3.95 -11.29
C HIS A 16 -12.06 -2.53 -11.19
N ALA A 17 -12.55 -1.72 -10.24
CA ALA A 17 -12.05 -0.36 -10.05
C ALA A 17 -10.56 -0.33 -9.61
N LEU A 18 -10.13 -1.29 -8.79
CA LEU A 18 -8.75 -1.41 -8.34
C LEU A 18 -7.83 -1.83 -9.49
N SER A 19 -8.28 -2.78 -10.32
CA SER A 19 -7.59 -3.18 -11.55
C SER A 19 -7.40 -1.98 -12.49
N ASN A 20 -8.46 -1.20 -12.73
CA ASN A 20 -8.40 -0.02 -13.59
C ASN A 20 -7.44 1.04 -13.03
N LEU A 21 -7.45 1.27 -11.72
CA LEU A 21 -6.52 2.21 -11.08
C LEU A 21 -5.07 1.75 -11.26
N ARG A 22 -4.76 0.47 -11.03
CA ARG A 22 -3.42 -0.11 -11.22
C ARG A 22 -2.94 -0.03 -12.67
N ASN A 23 -3.86 -0.14 -13.63
CA ASN A 23 -3.58 -0.03 -15.06
C ASN A 23 -3.61 1.41 -15.59
N SER A 24 -3.93 2.40 -14.76
CA SER A 24 -3.95 3.81 -15.18
C SER A 24 -2.56 4.37 -15.46
N ASP A 25 -2.49 5.39 -16.31
CA ASP A 25 -1.24 6.09 -16.65
C ASP A 25 -0.47 6.58 -15.42
N VAL A 26 -1.18 7.01 -14.38
CA VAL A 26 -0.57 7.50 -13.14
C VAL A 26 0.24 6.38 -12.47
N PHE A 27 -0.35 5.20 -12.31
CA PHE A 27 0.30 4.06 -11.68
C PHE A 27 1.38 3.44 -12.57
N GLN A 28 1.14 3.36 -13.88
CA GLN A 28 2.15 2.87 -14.82
C GLN A 28 3.38 3.79 -14.87
N LYS A 29 3.20 5.12 -14.82
CA LYS A 29 4.31 6.07 -14.71
C LYS A 29 5.09 5.91 -13.40
N LEU A 30 4.41 5.61 -12.28
CA LEU A 30 5.10 5.32 -11.01
C LEU A 30 5.94 4.04 -11.12
N ASN A 31 5.38 2.97 -11.67
CA ASN A 31 6.11 1.71 -11.86
C ASN A 31 7.36 1.90 -12.73
N THR A 32 7.23 2.60 -13.86
CA THR A 32 8.37 2.87 -14.75
C THR A 32 9.41 3.77 -14.08
N ARG A 33 8.98 4.86 -13.44
CA ARG A 33 9.89 5.84 -12.79
C ARG A 33 10.70 5.20 -11.65
N PHE A 34 10.11 4.28 -10.91
CA PHE A 34 10.72 3.66 -9.74
C PHE A 34 11.13 2.20 -9.94
N GLY A 35 11.12 1.68 -11.17
CA GLY A 35 11.52 0.30 -11.47
C GLY A 35 12.94 -0.04 -10.96
N TYR A 36 13.84 0.93 -10.90
CA TYR A 36 15.16 0.76 -10.29
C TYR A 36 15.08 0.37 -8.80
N LEU A 37 14.11 0.89 -8.06
CA LEU A 37 13.92 0.59 -6.64
C LEU A 37 13.36 -0.82 -6.47
N PHE A 38 12.40 -1.21 -7.31
CA PHE A 38 11.86 -2.58 -7.35
C PHE A 38 12.98 -3.60 -7.59
N ASN A 39 13.84 -3.35 -8.58
CA ASN A 39 14.99 -4.20 -8.88
C ASN A 39 15.99 -4.26 -7.71
N TYR A 40 16.31 -3.11 -7.11
CA TYR A 40 17.22 -3.03 -5.97
C TYR A 40 16.69 -3.82 -4.78
N LEU A 41 15.43 -3.61 -4.40
CA LEU A 41 14.80 -4.31 -3.28
C LEU A 41 14.69 -5.80 -3.57
N SER A 42 14.36 -6.20 -4.80
CA SER A 42 14.27 -7.61 -5.17
C SER A 42 15.61 -8.33 -5.00
N LYS A 43 16.70 -7.69 -5.46
CA LYS A 43 18.06 -8.22 -5.32
C LYS A 43 18.44 -8.47 -3.86
N TYR A 44 18.18 -7.51 -2.97
CA TYR A 44 18.65 -7.60 -1.58
C TYR A 44 17.72 -8.36 -0.64
N THR A 45 16.44 -8.46 -0.98
CA THR A 45 15.47 -9.22 -0.17
C THR A 45 15.32 -10.68 -0.63
N GLY A 46 15.79 -11.01 -1.83
CA GLY A 46 15.59 -12.34 -2.44
C GLY A 46 14.13 -12.63 -2.79
N ARG A 47 13.25 -11.61 -2.82
CA ARG A 47 11.83 -11.72 -3.16
C ARG A 47 11.49 -10.76 -4.26
N SER A 48 10.61 -11.15 -5.18
CA SER A 48 10.15 -10.25 -6.23
C SER A 48 9.36 -9.08 -5.63
N MET A 49 9.75 -7.85 -5.97
CA MET A 49 9.06 -6.61 -5.58
C MET A 49 8.39 -6.05 -6.83
N ASN A 50 7.12 -6.37 -7.04
CA ASN A 50 6.44 -6.12 -8.32
C ASN A 50 5.28 -5.12 -8.19
N SER A 51 5.04 -4.63 -6.98
CA SER A 51 3.92 -3.74 -6.69
C SER A 51 4.33 -2.66 -5.69
N LEU A 52 3.57 -1.56 -5.67
CA LEU A 52 3.74 -0.52 -4.67
C LEU A 52 3.48 -1.08 -3.27
N GLU A 53 2.53 -2.01 -3.13
CA GLU A 53 2.20 -2.71 -1.90
C GLU A 53 3.38 -3.54 -1.36
N ASP A 54 4.17 -4.19 -2.22
CA ASP A 54 5.38 -4.90 -1.79
C ASP A 54 6.41 -3.94 -1.19
N VAL A 55 6.59 -2.79 -1.84
CA VAL A 55 7.52 -1.74 -1.39
C VAL A 55 7.05 -1.08 -0.10
N GLN A 56 5.76 -0.77 0.03
CA GLN A 56 5.16 -0.26 1.26
C GLN A 56 5.33 -1.27 2.41
N ARG A 57 5.05 -2.56 2.16
CA ARG A 57 5.25 -3.61 3.16
C ARG A 57 6.71 -3.70 3.59
N PHE A 58 7.64 -3.62 2.65
CA PHE A 58 9.06 -3.57 2.96
C PHE A 58 9.43 -2.36 3.83
N ASN A 59 8.95 -1.16 3.48
CA ASN A 59 9.17 0.05 4.26
C ASN A 59 8.63 -0.08 5.70
N ASN A 60 7.43 -0.66 5.85
CA ASN A 60 6.82 -0.94 7.16
C ASN A 60 7.67 -1.90 8.00
N ILE A 61 8.26 -2.93 7.38
CA ILE A 61 9.17 -3.86 8.09
C ILE A 61 10.39 -3.09 8.64
N LEU A 62 11.00 -2.23 7.83
CA LEU A 62 12.15 -1.44 8.29
C LEU A 62 11.76 -0.45 9.39
N TYR A 63 10.59 0.19 9.26
CA TYR A 63 10.03 1.07 10.27
C TYR A 63 9.82 0.35 11.61
N ILE A 64 9.12 -0.79 11.61
CA ILE A 64 8.88 -1.59 12.82
C ILE A 64 10.21 -2.04 13.45
N LYS A 65 11.16 -2.53 12.64
CA LYS A 65 12.48 -2.89 13.15
C LYS A 65 13.18 -1.70 13.84
N GLY A 66 13.07 -0.51 13.27
CA GLY A 66 13.57 0.72 13.88
C GLY A 66 12.91 1.06 15.21
N LEU A 67 11.58 0.90 15.33
CA LEU A 67 10.85 1.11 16.59
C LEU A 67 11.33 0.19 17.72
N TYR A 68 11.70 -1.04 17.39
CA TYR A 68 12.19 -2.04 18.35
C TYR A 68 13.72 -2.10 18.44
N ASN A 69 14.43 -1.05 18.02
CA ASN A 69 15.88 -0.95 18.06
C ASN A 69 16.62 -2.16 17.45
N LYS A 70 16.02 -2.79 16.43
CA LYS A 70 16.64 -3.89 15.71
C LYS A 70 17.62 -3.33 14.68
N THR A 71 18.81 -3.94 14.63
CA THR A 71 19.81 -3.61 13.62
C THR A 71 19.27 -3.87 12.22
N LEU A 72 19.36 -2.88 11.35
CA LEU A 72 19.01 -3.01 9.94
C LEU A 72 20.24 -3.45 9.12
N PRO A 73 20.08 -4.29 8.10
CA PRO A 73 21.19 -4.64 7.20
C PRO A 73 21.79 -3.39 6.54
N GLU A 74 23.11 -3.36 6.37
CA GLU A 74 23.84 -2.18 5.85
C GLU A 74 23.31 -1.63 4.53
N TRP A 75 22.94 -2.53 3.60
CA TRP A 75 22.40 -2.14 2.30
C TRP A 75 21.12 -1.29 2.42
N THR A 76 20.35 -1.43 3.50
CA THR A 76 19.11 -0.67 3.69
C THR A 76 19.36 0.83 3.87
N LYS A 77 20.57 1.26 4.29
CA LYS A 77 20.93 2.69 4.45
C LYS A 77 20.82 3.50 3.16
N LYS A 78 20.90 2.83 2.00
CA LYS A 78 20.76 3.45 0.67
C LYS A 78 19.31 3.83 0.33
N VAL A 79 18.32 3.17 0.96
CA VAL A 79 16.91 3.31 0.60
C VAL A 79 16.01 3.69 1.77
N TYR A 80 16.32 3.25 2.98
CA TYR A 80 15.51 3.50 4.17
C TYR A 80 15.55 4.98 4.57
N ARG A 81 14.38 5.54 4.88
CA ARG A 81 14.20 6.98 5.16
C ARG A 81 14.73 7.89 4.03
N ARG A 82 14.78 7.38 2.80
CA ARG A 82 15.10 8.18 1.61
C ARG A 82 13.83 8.55 0.86
N PRO A 83 13.82 9.70 0.15
CA PRO A 83 12.61 10.22 -0.48
C PRO A 83 11.90 9.22 -1.41
N ALA A 84 12.64 8.44 -2.19
CA ALA A 84 12.04 7.52 -3.15
C ALA A 84 11.22 6.39 -2.50
N LEU A 85 11.78 5.74 -1.48
CA LEU A 85 11.08 4.65 -0.77
C LEU A 85 9.89 5.20 0.01
N GLN A 86 10.08 6.33 0.69
CA GLN A 86 9.02 6.99 1.46
C GLN A 86 7.86 7.41 0.55
N PHE A 87 8.15 8.09 -0.56
CA PHE A 87 7.15 8.54 -1.53
C PHE A 87 6.31 7.39 -2.09
N LEU A 88 6.92 6.27 -2.49
CA LEU A 88 6.18 5.12 -2.99
C LEU A 88 5.33 4.44 -1.90
N SER A 89 5.89 4.30 -0.69
CA SER A 89 5.17 3.76 0.46
C SER A 89 3.93 4.61 0.79
N ASP A 90 4.08 5.94 0.77
CA ASP A 90 3.01 6.89 1.07
C ASP A 90 1.97 6.92 -0.05
N SER A 91 2.40 6.88 -1.31
CA SER A 91 1.51 6.78 -2.48
C SER A 91 0.66 5.52 -2.46
N THR A 92 1.13 4.43 -1.84
CA THR A 92 0.34 3.20 -1.71
C THR A 92 -0.88 3.41 -0.82
N PHE A 93 -0.79 4.26 0.21
CA PHE A 93 -1.92 4.54 1.10
C PHE A 93 -3.05 5.30 0.40
N THR A 94 -2.76 6.04 -0.66
CA THR A 94 -3.78 6.79 -1.42
C THR A 94 -4.59 5.92 -2.37
N ILE A 95 -4.16 4.68 -2.65
CA ILE A 95 -4.91 3.75 -3.51
C ILE A 95 -6.36 3.63 -3.02
N GLY A 96 -6.56 3.49 -1.71
CA GLY A 96 -7.88 3.33 -1.11
C GLY A 96 -8.78 4.57 -1.18
N THR A 97 -8.25 5.76 -1.51
CA THR A 97 -8.97 7.03 -1.42
C THR A 97 -9.56 7.54 -2.74
N TYR A 98 -9.30 6.87 -3.86
CA TYR A 98 -9.97 7.15 -5.14
C TYR A 98 -11.46 6.73 -5.07
N ASN A 99 -12.06 6.34 -6.19
CA ASN A 99 -13.43 5.81 -6.22
C ASN A 99 -13.61 4.50 -5.40
N LEU A 100 -12.52 3.94 -4.87
CA LEU A 100 -12.47 2.75 -4.03
C LEU A 100 -12.99 2.96 -2.61
N ALA A 101 -12.88 4.18 -2.06
CA ALA A 101 -13.28 4.47 -0.67
C ALA A 101 -14.77 4.16 -0.44
N ARG A 102 -15.63 4.57 -1.39
CA ARG A 102 -17.07 4.30 -1.36
C ARG A 102 -17.37 2.80 -1.39
N LEU A 103 -16.60 2.03 -2.16
CA LEU A 103 -16.84 0.60 -2.37
C LEU A 103 -16.34 -0.28 -1.21
N LYS A 104 -15.36 0.18 -0.44
CA LYS A 104 -14.74 -0.60 0.65
C LYS A 104 -14.99 -0.04 2.04
N THR A 105 -14.66 1.23 2.27
CA THR A 105 -14.81 1.88 3.59
C THR A 105 -16.23 2.44 3.77
N GLY A 106 -16.94 2.76 2.68
CA GLY A 106 -18.30 3.28 2.71
C GLY A 106 -19.29 2.50 3.58
N PRO A 107 -19.36 1.15 3.49
CA PRO A 107 -20.21 0.34 4.37
C PRO A 107 -19.90 0.53 5.85
N LEU A 108 -18.63 0.63 6.24
CA LEU A 108 -18.25 0.90 7.64
C LEU A 108 -18.71 2.29 8.09
N ILE A 109 -18.52 3.31 7.26
CA ILE A 109 -18.97 4.67 7.58
C ILE A 109 -20.49 4.72 7.75
N LYS A 110 -21.23 4.02 6.88
CA LYS A 110 -22.69 3.91 7.01
C LYS A 110 -23.07 3.33 8.38
N GLU A 111 -22.44 2.24 8.80
CA GLU A 111 -22.73 1.61 10.10
C GLU A 111 -22.36 2.51 11.29
N ILE A 112 -21.26 3.26 11.20
CA ILE A 112 -20.87 4.23 12.23
C ILE A 112 -21.94 5.33 12.35
N LEU A 113 -22.38 5.90 11.22
CA LEU A 113 -23.36 6.97 11.20
C LEU A 113 -24.73 6.51 11.70
N GLN A 114 -25.18 5.32 11.30
CA GLN A 114 -26.44 4.75 11.78
C GLN A 114 -26.44 4.60 13.30
N ARG A 115 -25.35 4.09 13.88
CA ARG A 115 -25.20 3.94 15.34
C ARG A 115 -25.13 5.26 16.12
N PHE A 116 -24.75 6.36 15.49
CA PHE A 116 -24.76 7.68 16.13
C PHE A 116 -26.12 8.38 16.06
N THR A 117 -27.06 7.83 15.27
CA THR A 117 -28.41 8.39 15.13
C THR A 117 -29.42 7.72 16.07
N ASP A 118 -29.05 6.57 16.64
CA ASP A 118 -29.75 5.86 17.73
C ASP A 118 -29.26 6.35 19.10
#